data_AF-A0A5C1B0T9-F1
#
_entry.id   AF-A0A5C1B0T9-F1
#
_cell.length_a   1.000
_cell.length_b   1.000
_cell.length_c   1.000
_cell.angle_alpha   90.00
_cell.angle_beta   90.00
_cell.angle_gamma   90.00
#
_symmetry.space_group_name_H-M   'P 1'
#
loop_
_entity.id
_entity.type
_entity.pdbx_description
1 polymer ?
#
loop_
_entity_poly.entity_id
_entity_poly.type
_entity_poly.pdbx_seq_one_letter_code
_entity_poly.pdbx_strand_id
1 'polypeptide(L)' 'MTNSAKTTENFGARIILVPPRDLADFYLRWPEFRIVATEIAERETLSATEQEVMKWLLRLADRVGPRDLA' A
#
# COMPACT_ATOMS: atom_id res chain seq x y z
N MET A 1 -23.70 -38.43 -5.69
CA MET A 1 -23.28 -37.62 -4.54
C MET A 1 -21.80 -37.85 -4.30
N THR A 2 -20.94 -36.95 -4.77
CA THR A 2 -19.51 -36.90 -4.41
C THR A 2 -19.09 -35.44 -4.50
N ASN A 3 -19.04 -34.77 -3.37
CA ASN A 3 -18.55 -33.40 -3.24
C ASN A 3 -17.02 -33.44 -3.29
N SER A 4 -16.44 -33.01 -4.42
CA SER A 4 -15.00 -32.78 -4.54
C SER A 4 -14.62 -31.47 -3.85
N ALA A 5 -13.86 -31.64 -2.78
CA ALA A 5 -12.68 -30.87 -2.37
C ALA A 5 -12.59 -29.37 -2.72
N LYS A 6 -12.55 -28.57 -1.63
CA LYS A 6 -11.68 -27.40 -1.37
C LYS A 6 -10.73 -26.99 -2.52
N THR A 7 -10.73 -25.70 -2.86
CA THR A 7 -9.65 -24.69 -2.66
C THR A 7 -10.01 -23.43 -3.49
N THR A 8 -9.33 -22.31 -3.23
CA THR A 8 -9.35 -21.01 -3.96
C THR A 8 -10.59 -20.14 -3.70
N GLU A 9 -10.53 -18.94 -3.09
CA GLU A 9 -9.46 -17.97 -2.84
C GLU A 9 -9.74 -17.23 -1.52
N ASN A 10 -8.73 -17.11 -0.68
CA ASN A 10 -8.77 -16.18 0.44
C ASN A 10 -8.43 -14.80 -0.14
N PHE A 11 -9.42 -14.15 -0.77
CA PHE A 11 -9.28 -12.77 -1.25
C PHE A 11 -8.95 -11.91 -0.03
N GLY A 12 -7.74 -11.34 -0.05
CA GLY A 12 -7.13 -10.64 1.07
C GLY A 12 -8.13 -9.74 1.77
N ALA A 13 -8.18 -9.89 3.10
CA ALA A 13 -8.90 -8.97 3.97
C ALA A 13 -8.65 -7.54 3.49
N ARG A 14 -9.69 -6.86 2.99
CA ARG A 14 -9.60 -5.46 2.59
C ARG A 14 -9.05 -4.70 3.78
N ILE A 15 -7.77 -4.33 3.73
CA ILE A 15 -7.17 -3.48 4.75
C ILE A 15 -7.90 -2.13 4.62
N ILE A 16 -8.82 -1.86 5.54
CA ILE A 16 -9.45 -0.55 5.63
C ILE A 16 -8.43 0.35 6.32
N LEU A 17 -7.65 1.08 5.51
CA LEU A 17 -6.73 2.08 6.02
C LEU A 17 -7.52 3.29 6.53
N VAL A 18 -7.57 3.47 7.85
CA VAL A 18 -8.06 4.71 8.46
C VAL A 18 -7.06 5.82 8.13
N PRO A 19 -7.49 7.00 7.65
CA PRO A 19 -6.58 8.10 7.37
C PRO A 19 -5.70 8.43 8.58
N PRO A 20 -4.41 8.71 8.38
CA PRO A 20 -3.53 9.12 9.47
C PRO A 20 -3.97 10.50 10.00
N ARG A 21 -3.77 10.72 11.30
CA ARG A 21 -4.13 12.01 11.93
C ARG A 21 -3.17 13.14 11.57
N ASP A 22 -1.89 12.80 11.41
CA ASP A 22 -0.81 13.73 11.10
C ASP A 22 0.36 12.97 10.43
N LEU A 23 1.47 13.67 10.16
CA LEU A 23 2.66 13.09 9.53
C LEU A 23 3.35 12.03 10.41
N ALA A 24 3.37 12.21 11.72
CA ALA A 24 3.98 11.23 12.63
C ALA A 24 3.16 9.94 12.68
N ASP A 25 1.84 10.06 12.73
CA ASP A 25 0.88 8.94 12.64
C ASP A 25 1.00 8.21 11.30
N PHE A 26 1.18 8.95 10.19
CA PHE A 26 1.45 8.36 8.88
C PHE A 26 2.78 7.62 8.84
N TYR A 27 3.87 8.22 9.36
CA TYR A 27 5.20 7.60 9.40
C TYR A 27 5.19 6.28 10.18
N LEU A 28 4.58 6.26 11.37
CA LEU A 28 4.47 5.05 12.19
C LEU A 28 3.70 3.94 11.50
N ARG A 29 2.69 4.30 10.70
CA ARG A 29 1.82 3.35 9.99
C ARG A 29 2.28 3.10 8.56
N TRP A 30 3.37 3.72 8.11
CA TRP A 30 3.85 3.61 6.73
C TRP A 30 3.95 2.15 6.24
N PRO A 31 4.41 1.16 7.03
CA PRO A 31 4.40 -0.24 6.60
C PRO A 31 3.04 -0.76 6.11
N GLU A 32 1.93 -0.32 6.71
CA GLU A 32 0.57 -0.68 6.29
C GLU A 32 0.18 0.03 4.98
N PHE A 33 0.42 1.35 4.92
CA PHE A 33 0.12 2.17 3.75
C PHE A 33 0.97 1.78 2.54
N ARG A 34 2.21 1.35 2.77
CA ARG A 34 3.18 0.97 1.74
C ARG A 34 2.71 -0.21 0.91
N ILE A 35 2.04 -1.19 1.54
CA ILE A 35 1.46 -2.34 0.84
C ILE A 35 0.45 -1.86 -0.20
N VAL A 36 -0.54 -1.06 0.24
CA VAL A 36 -1.59 -0.53 -0.64
C VAL A 36 -1.01 0.43 -1.69
N ALA A 37 -0.06 1.28 -1.32
CA ALA A 37 0.61 2.19 -2.25
C ALA A 37 1.37 1.42 -3.35
N THR A 38 2.01 0.30 -2.99
CA THR A 38 2.70 -0.58 -3.95
C THR A 38 1.70 -1.22 -4.90
N GLU A 39 0.60 -1.77 -4.38
CA GLU A 39 -0.48 -2.33 -5.21
C GLU A 39 -1.04 -1.28 -6.18
N ILE A 40 -1.19 -0.02 -5.77
CA ILE A 40 -1.62 1.07 -6.65
C ILE A 40 -0.56 1.33 -7.75
N ALA A 41 0.72 1.40 -7.38
CA ALA A 41 1.81 1.67 -8.32
C ALA A 41 1.99 0.56 -9.39
N GLU A 42 1.49 -0.64 -9.12
CA GLU A 42 1.55 -1.80 -10.01
C GLU A 42 0.29 -1.97 -10.87
N ARG A 43 -0.75 -1.12 -10.71
CA ARG A 43 -1.97 -1.22 -11.52
C ARG A 43 -1.68 -0.94 -12.99
N GLU A 44 -2.12 -1.86 -13.85
CA GLU A 44 -2.05 -1.73 -15.31
C GLU A 44 -2.90 -0.56 -15.85
N THR A 45 -3.87 -0.09 -15.07
CA THR A 45 -4.71 1.07 -15.43
C THR A 45 -3.97 2.40 -15.34
N LEU A 46 -2.83 2.47 -14.65
CA LEU A 46 -1.99 3.65 -14.61
C LEU A 46 -1.12 3.71 -15.87
N SER A 47 -1.02 4.90 -16.46
CA SER A 47 -0.02 5.18 -17.49
C SER A 47 1.41 5.01 -16.94
N ALA A 48 2.38 4.83 -17.83
CA ALA A 48 3.79 4.70 -17.44
C ALA A 48 4.28 5.90 -16.60
N THR A 49 3.83 7.12 -16.93
CA THR A 49 4.17 8.33 -16.19
C THR A 49 3.58 8.31 -14.77
N GLU A 50 2.31 7.92 -14.62
CA GLU A 50 1.65 7.83 -13.31
C GLU A 50 2.29 6.76 -12.43
N GLN A 51 2.62 5.59 -13.00
CA GLN A 51 3.35 4.55 -12.28
C GLN A 51 4.71 5.05 -11.78
N GLU A 52 5.45 5.78 -12.61
CA GLU A 52 6.75 6.32 -12.20
C GLU A 52 6.62 7.38 -11.11
N VAL A 53 5.62 8.27 -11.20
CA VAL A 53 5.32 9.23 -10.12
C VAL A 53 5.00 8.49 -8.81
N MET A 54 4.16 7.46 -8.85
CA MET A 54 3.85 6.65 -7.67
C MET A 54 5.09 5.99 -7.09
N LYS A 55 5.96 5.40 -7.92
CA LYS A 55 7.24 4.81 -7.48
C LYS A 55 8.14 5.84 -6.81
N TRP A 56 8.19 7.07 -7.32
CA TRP A 56 8.93 8.15 -6.67
C TRP A 56 8.33 8.56 -5.33
N LEU A 57 7.00 8.61 -5.22
CA LEU A 57 6.33 8.89 -3.94
C LEU A 57 6.59 7.80 -2.90
N LEU A 58 6.56 6.52 -3.29
CA LEU A 58 6.98 5.41 -2.42
C LEU A 58 8.42 5.56 -1.95
N ARG A 59 9.36 5.86 -2.86
CA ARG A 59 10.78 6.10 -2.51
C ARG A 59 10.97 7.30 -1.60
N LEU A 60 10.15 8.35 -1.75
CA LEU A 60 10.17 9.51 -0.88
C LEU A 60 9.72 9.13 0.53
N ALA A 61 8.57 8.46 0.65
CA ALA A 61 8.04 8.01 1.92
C ALA A 61 8.98 7.02 2.63
N ASP A 62 9.63 6.11 1.90
CA ASP A 62 10.64 5.19 2.41
C ASP A 62 11.89 5.89 3.01
N ARG A 63 12.12 7.17 2.68
CA ARG A 63 13.25 7.97 3.16
C ARG A 63 12.93 8.93 4.28
N VAL A 64 11.65 9.17 4.56
CA VAL A 64 11.22 9.97 5.71
C VAL A 64 11.74 9.27 6.96
N GLY A 65 12.47 9.98 7.79
CA GLY A 65 12.99 9.49 9.06
C GLY A 65 12.54 10.35 10.24
N PRO A 66 12.91 9.97 11.49
CA PRO A 66 12.49 10.70 12.69
C PRO A 66 12.85 12.19 12.70
N ARG A 67 13.88 12.60 11.94
CA ARG A 67 14.31 14.01 11.83
C ARG A 67 13.37 14.87 10.98
N ASP A 68 12.60 14.26 10.10
CA ASP A 68 11.68 14.93 9.20
C ASP A 68 10.29 15.14 9.85
N LEU A 69 10.09 14.63 11.07
CA LEU A 69 8.85 14.74 11.85
C LEU A 69 8.86 15.92 12.84
N ALA A 70 9.96 16.69 12.86
CA ALA A 70 10.24 17.73 13.85
C ALA A 70 9.57 19.08 13.55
#